data_AF-A0A7T5ELZ2-F1
#
_entry.id   AF-A0A7T5ELZ2-F1
#
_cell.length_a   1.000
_cell.length_b   1.000
_cell.length_c   1.000
_cell.angle_alpha   90.00
_cell.angle_beta   90.00
_cell.angle_gamma   90.00
#
_symmetry.space_group_name_H-M   'P 1'
#
loop_
_entity.id
_entity.type
_entity.pdbx_description
1 polymer ?
#
loop_
_entity_poly.entity_id
_entity_poly.type
_entity_poly.pdbx_seq_one_letter_code
_entity_poly.pdbx_strand_id
1 'polypeptide(L)'
;MGIVAEKIRCRCGTPMQEIVKDISWSDSNGNKYTIRNVPTLCCNKIGCYEEYTSSGVQINVSILADEMRKGTLPRTVEYEERF
;
A
#
# COMPACT_ATOMS: atom_id res chain seq x y z
N MET A 1 -5.64 -1.60 30.22
CA MET A 1 -6.68 -2.11 29.31
C MET A 1 -6.01 -2.26 27.95
N GLY A 2 -5.70 -3.50 27.56
CA GLY A 2 -5.01 -3.78 26.30
C GLY A 2 -5.96 -3.45 25.15
N ILE A 3 -5.59 -2.47 24.33
CA ILE A 3 -6.35 -2.11 23.13
C ILE A 3 -6.13 -3.28 22.17
N VAL A 4 -7.07 -4.23 22.17
CA VAL A 4 -7.11 -5.29 21.18
C VAL A 4 -7.44 -4.58 19.87
N ALA A 5 -6.43 -4.37 19.02
CA ALA A 5 -6.65 -3.86 17.67
C ALA A 5 -7.73 -4.74 17.02
N GLU A 6 -8.91 -4.17 16.79
CA GLU A 6 -10.00 -4.87 16.12
C GLU A 6 -9.49 -5.32 14.76
N LYS A 7 -9.33 -6.63 14.59
CA LYS A 7 -8.87 -7.19 13.32
C LYS A 7 -9.88 -6.79 12.25
N ILE A 8 -9.44 -5.94 11.31
CA ILE A 8 -10.25 -5.51 10.17
C ILE A 8 -10.73 -6.77 9.44
N ARG A 9 -12.06 -6.88 9.27
CA ARG A 9 -12.68 -8.01 8.59
C ARG A 9 -13.06 -7.60 7.18
N CYS A 10 -12.78 -8.49 6.24
CA CYS A 10 -13.29 -8.40 4.88
C CYS A 10 -14.81 -8.53 4.89
N ARG A 11 -15.51 -8.01 3.88
CA ARG A 11 -16.96 -8.20 3.68
C ARG A 11 -17.38 -9.67 3.69
N CYS A 12 -16.47 -10.59 3.32
CA CYS A 12 -16.74 -12.02 3.38
C CYS A 12 -16.69 -12.63 4.80
N GLY A 13 -16.48 -11.81 5.84
CA GLY A 13 -16.41 -12.19 7.26
C GLY A 13 -15.04 -12.72 7.70
N THR A 14 -14.10 -12.90 6.78
CA THR A 14 -12.74 -13.41 7.07
C THR A 14 -11.86 -12.26 7.58
N PRO A 15 -11.00 -12.48 8.59
CA PRO A 15 -10.02 -11.49 9.00
C PRO A 15 -9.07 -11.17 7.84
N MET A 16 -8.84 -9.88 7.59
CA MET A 16 -7.82 -9.45 6.64
C MET A 16 -6.44 -9.63 7.29
N GLN A 17 -5.46 -9.94 6.46
CA GLN A 17 -4.06 -10.04 6.86
C GLN A 17 -3.28 -8.92 6.21
N GLU A 18 -2.37 -8.32 6.96
CA GLU A 18 -1.44 -7.36 6.40
C GLU A 18 -0.41 -8.09 5.54
N ILE A 19 -0.32 -7.66 4.29
CA ILE A 19 0.63 -8.16 3.30
C ILE A 19 1.38 -6.95 2.76
N VAL A 20 2.68 -7.12 2.63
CA VAL A 20 3.57 -6.12 2.06
C VAL A 20 3.62 -6.32 0.54
N LYS A 21 3.38 -5.25 -0.23
CA LYS A 21 3.35 -5.29 -1.69
C LYS A 21 4.17 -4.17 -2.32
N ASP A 22 4.63 -4.43 -3.54
CA ASP A 22 5.29 -3.42 -4.36
C ASP A 22 4.26 -2.79 -5.32
N ILE A 23 4.17 -1.47 -5.30
CA ILE A 23 3.34 -0.69 -6.22
C ILE A 23 4.24 -0.15 -7.31
N SER A 24 4.04 -0.60 -8.56
CA SER A 24 4.79 -0.10 -9.70
C SER A 24 3.87 0.46 -10.78
N TRP A 25 4.27 1.58 -11.38
CA TRP A 25 3.58 2.20 -12.51
C TRP A 25 4.59 2.72 -13.52
N SER A 26 4.13 2.94 -14.75
CA SER A 26 4.93 3.57 -15.80
C SER A 26 4.34 4.94 -16.12
N ASP A 27 5.20 5.95 -16.24
CA ASP A 27 4.81 7.26 -16.75
C ASP A 27 4.74 7.26 -18.28
N SER A 28 4.13 8.29 -18.86
CA SER A 28 4.00 8.48 -20.31
C SER A 28 5.34 8.49 -21.06
N ASN A 29 6.43 8.80 -20.36
CA ASN A 29 7.80 8.77 -20.89
C ASN A 29 8.47 7.39 -20.86
N GLY A 30 7.75 6.33 -20.49
CA GLY A 30 8.30 4.96 -20.35
C GLY A 30 9.15 4.76 -19.09
N ASN A 31 9.23 5.76 -18.21
CA ASN A 31 9.90 5.62 -16.93
C ASN A 31 9.05 4.76 -15.99
N LYS A 32 9.61 3.64 -15.53
CA LYS A 32 9.00 2.79 -14.52
C LYS A 32 9.35 3.29 -13.12
N TYR A 33 8.34 3.51 -12.31
CA TYR A 33 8.43 3.87 -10.91
C TYR A 33 7.99 2.68 -10.05
N THR A 34 8.59 2.51 -8.88
CA THR A 34 8.24 1.44 -7.94
C THR A 34 8.38 1.92 -6.50
N ILE A 35 7.29 1.83 -5.75
CA ILE A 35 7.28 1.98 -4.29
C ILE A 35 7.23 0.57 -3.72
N ARG A 36 8.29 0.18 -3.01
CA ARG A 36 8.41 -1.14 -2.38
C ARG A 36 7.81 -1.13 -1.00
N ASN A 37 7.49 -2.32 -0.50
CA ASN A 37 7.13 -2.54 0.89
C ASN A 37 5.85 -1.82 1.39
N VAL A 38 4.86 -1.60 0.52
CA VAL A 38 3.62 -0.91 0.89
C VAL A 38 2.71 -1.87 1.69
N PRO A 39 2.35 -1.56 2.95
CA PRO A 39 1.47 -2.40 3.74
C PRO A 39 0.03 -2.31 3.22
N THR A 40 -0.56 -3.47 2.90
CA THR A 40 -1.92 -3.59 2.39
C THR A 40 -2.64 -4.75 3.08
N LEU A 41 -3.85 -4.51 3.57
CA LEU A 41 -4.69 -5.56 4.15
C LEU A 41 -5.38 -6.34 3.04
N CYS A 42 -5.13 -7.64 2.96
CA CYS A 42 -5.73 -8.52 1.96
C CYS A 42 -6.59 -9.58 2.63
N CYS A 43 -7.70 -9.93 1.99
CA CYS A 43 -8.47 -11.10 2.39
C CYS A 43 -7.71 -12.40 2.03
N ASN A 44 -7.58 -13.31 3.00
CA ASN A 44 -6.92 -14.61 2.78
C ASN A 44 -7.90 -15.72 2.32
N LYS A 45 -9.16 -15.38 2.01
CA LYS A 45 -10.14 -16.36 1.54
C LYS A 45 -9.97 -16.59 0.05
N ILE A 46 -9.78 -17.84 -0.35
CA ILE A 46 -9.72 -18.23 -1.77
C ILE A 46 -11.02 -17.77 -2.47
N GLY A 47 -10.87 -17.05 -3.58
CA GLY A 47 -11.98 -16.46 -4.34
C GLY A 47 -12.46 -15.09 -3.84
N CYS A 48 -11.84 -14.52 -2.80
CA CYS A 48 -12.11 -13.16 -2.34
C CYS A 48 -10.88 -12.28 -2.52
N TYR A 49 -10.93 -11.40 -3.52
CA TYR A 49 -9.84 -10.48 -3.89
C TYR A 49 -10.03 -9.10 -3.26
N GLU A 50 -10.65 -9.04 -2.08
CA GLU A 50 -10.85 -7.77 -1.40
C GLU A 50 -9.55 -7.34 -0.73
N GLU A 51 -9.14 -6.12 -1.06
CA GLU A 51 -7.94 -5.47 -0.57
C GLU A 51 -8.35 -4.13 0.04
N TYR A 52 -7.69 -3.79 1.13
CA TYR A 52 -7.88 -2.55 1.83
C TYR A 52 -6.52 -1.95 2.13
N THR A 53 -6.33 -0.71 1.72
CA THR A 53 -5.16 0.09 2.07
C THR A 53 -5.64 1.19 3.00
N SER A 54 -4.95 1.41 4.11
CA SER A 54 -5.33 2.48 5.03
C SER A 54 -5.22 3.85 4.34
N SER A 55 -6.05 4.80 4.74
CA SER A 55 -6.00 6.15 4.15
C SER A 55 -4.64 6.82 4.33
N GLY A 56 -3.95 6.56 5.45
CA GLY A 56 -2.58 7.06 5.69
C GLY A 56 -1.58 6.51 4.68
N VAL A 57 -1.63 5.20 4.41
CA VAL A 57 -0.78 4.56 3.39
C VAL A 57 -1.10 5.10 2.00
N GLN A 58 -2.39 5.25 1.64
CA GLN A 58 -2.78 5.81 0.35
C GLN A 58 -2.28 7.25 0.14
N ILE A 59 -2.39 8.10 1.17
CA ILE A 59 -1.90 9.49 1.12
C ILE A 59 -0.38 9.50 0.97
N ASN A 60 0.34 8.70 1.77
CA ASN A 60 1.80 8.64 1.73
C ASN A 60 2.30 8.10 0.37
N VAL A 61 1.68 7.04 -0.17
CA VAL A 61 1.97 6.53 -1.52
C VAL A 61 1.75 7.60 -2.58
N SER A 62 0.68 8.40 -2.47
CA SER A 62 0.40 9.49 -3.40
C SER A 62 1.48 10.58 -3.35
N ILE A 63 1.91 10.97 -2.14
CA ILE A 63 2.99 11.95 -1.94
C ILE A 63 4.30 11.42 -2.54
N LEU A 64 4.67 10.17 -2.25
CA LEU A 64 5.87 9.55 -2.82
C LEU A 64 5.80 9.52 -4.35
N ALA A 65 4.66 9.14 -4.92
CA ALA A 65 4.48 9.11 -6.36
C ALA A 65 4.65 10.49 -7.01
N ASP A 66 4.13 11.56 -6.39
CA ASP A 66 4.29 12.91 -6.90
C ASP A 66 5.75 13.42 -6.78
N GLU A 67 6.43 13.13 -5.67
CA GLU A 67 7.84 13.50 -5.51
C GLU A 67 8.75 12.72 -6.48
N MET A 68 8.42 11.47 -6.80
CA MET A 68 9.09 10.70 -7.85
C MET A 68 8.85 11.29 -9.25
N ARG A 69 7.64 11.78 -9.54
CA ARG A 69 7.34 12.46 -10.82
C ARG A 69 8.06 13.80 -10.94
N LYS A 70 8.19 14.55 -9.85
CA LYS A 70 8.96 15.81 -9.81
C LYS A 70 10.48 15.59 -9.94
N GLY A 71 10.95 14.35 -9.80
CA GLY A 71 12.36 14.01 -9.84
C GLY A 71 13.09 14.28 -8.51
N THR A 72 12.36 14.58 -7.44
CA THR A 72 12.93 14.73 -6.07
C THR A 72 13.36 13.38 -5.51
N LEU A 73 12.64 12.31 -5.88
CA LEU A 73 12.90 10.95 -5.40
C LEU A 73 13.37 10.02 -6.54
N PRO A 74 14.17 8.99 -6.22
CA PRO A 74 14.59 7.99 -7.20
C PRO A 74 13.40 7.20 -7.74
N ARG A 75 13.60 6.52 -8.88
CA ARG A 75 12.57 5.70 -9.54
C ARG A 75 12.11 4.50 -8.71
N THR A 76 12.91 4.08 -7.74
CA THR A 76 12.56 3.04 -6.79
C THR A 76 12.73 3.60 -5.39
N VAL A 77 11.67 3.59 -4.59
CA VAL A 77 11.70 4.02 -3.19
C VAL A 77 11.13 2.91 -2.32
N GLU A 78 11.61 2.79 -1.09
CA GLU A 78 11.00 1.94 -0.08
C GLU A 78 9.95 2.74 0.69
N TYR A 79 8.80 2.12 0.95
CA TYR A 79 7.78 2.70 1.78
C TYR A 79 8.27 2.76 3.23
N GLU A 80 8.38 3.98 3.76
CA GLU A 80 8.56 4.23 5.18
C GLU A 80 7.32 4.95 5.71
N GLU A 81 6.67 4.37 6.71
CA GLU A 81 5.59 5.03 7.44
C GLU A 81 6.23 6.12 8.31
N ARG A 82 6.30 7.34 7.75
CA ARG A 82 6.90 8.50 8.41
C ARG A 82 5.88 9.36 9.18
N PHE A 83 4.59 9.04 9.10
CA PHE A 83 3.50 9.84 9.64
C PHE A 83 2.47 8.97 10.36
#